data_AF-A0A3R7KKP6-F1
#
_entry.id   AF-A0A3R7KKP6-F1
#
_cell.length_a   1.000
_cell.length_b   1.000
_cell.length_c   1.000
_cell.angle_alpha   90.00
_cell.angle_beta   90.00
_cell.angle_gamma   90.00
#
_symmetry.space_group_name_H-M   'P 1'
#
loop_
_entity.id
_entity.type
_entity.pdbx_description
1 polymer ?
#
loop_
_entity_poly.entity_id
_entity_poly.type
_entity_poly.pdbx_seq_one_letter_code
_entity_poly.pdbx_strand_id
1 'polypeptide(L)'
;MPPSVPFIDRDTGTLDTTEIILEAIPIAKLVGGIVAVALVPFAMAFLLRGSVLLSALLSVVGQFVLAVGSGVVLIYVIVRALQLANGQYADDR
;
A
#
# COMPACT_ATOMS: atom_id res chain seq x y z
N MET A 1 30.79 4.30 10.95
CA MET A 1 30.56 2.95 10.39
C MET A 1 30.20 3.12 8.92
N PRO A 2 30.34 2.13 8.03
CA PRO A 2 29.83 2.30 6.67
C PRO A 2 28.30 2.42 6.71
N PRO A 3 27.69 3.20 5.78
CA PRO A 3 26.25 3.34 5.69
C PRO A 3 25.57 1.97 5.64
N SER A 4 24.57 1.72 6.50
CA SER A 4 23.65 0.60 6.24
C SER A 4 23.04 0.83 4.88
N VAL A 5 23.17 -0.11 3.95
CA VAL A 5 22.35 -0.10 2.74
C VAL A 5 21.02 -0.77 3.13
N PRO A 6 19.84 -0.20 2.83
CA PRO A 6 18.59 -0.77 3.28
C PRO A 6 18.37 -2.10 2.54
N PHE A 7 17.79 -3.08 3.21
CA PHE A 7 17.55 -4.42 2.66
C PHE A 7 18.81 -5.24 2.39
N ILE A 8 19.99 -4.84 2.88
CA ILE A 8 21.22 -5.60 2.75
C ILE A 8 21.72 -6.02 4.13
N ASP A 9 21.88 -7.32 4.31
CA ASP A 9 22.47 -7.92 5.50
C ASP A 9 23.94 -7.51 5.61
N ARG A 10 24.33 -6.94 6.76
CA ARG A 10 25.68 -6.38 6.98
C ARG A 10 26.76 -7.45 7.14
N ASP A 11 26.41 -8.67 7.53
CA ASP A 11 27.35 -9.76 7.82
C ASP A 11 27.64 -10.59 6.56
N THR A 12 26.64 -10.73 5.68
CA THR A 12 26.72 -11.55 4.47
C THR A 12 26.80 -10.73 3.18
N GLY A 13 26.44 -9.44 3.22
CA GLY A 13 26.32 -8.59 2.04
C GLY A 13 25.20 -9.00 1.09
N THR A 14 24.27 -9.86 1.55
CA THR A 14 23.17 -10.40 0.75
C THR A 14 21.87 -9.66 1.03
N LEU A 15 20.87 -9.89 0.16
CA LEU A 15 19.55 -9.28 0.29
C LEU A 15 18.81 -9.82 1.53
N ASP A 16 18.46 -8.93 2.46
CA ASP A 16 17.61 -9.27 3.61
C ASP A 16 16.13 -9.32 3.18
N THR A 17 15.72 -10.51 2.73
CA THR A 17 14.33 -10.77 2.36
C THR A 17 13.36 -10.67 3.54
N THR A 18 13.83 -10.82 4.78
CA THR A 18 13.00 -10.68 5.98
C THR A 18 12.61 -9.21 6.16
N GLU A 19 13.59 -8.31 6.06
CA GLU A 19 13.35 -6.87 6.12
C GLU A 19 12.39 -6.42 5.00
N ILE A 20 12.57 -6.91 3.77
CA ILE A 20 11.66 -6.62 2.65
C ILE A 20 10.22 -7.02 2.98
N ILE A 21 10.02 -8.22 3.51
CA ILE A 21 8.67 -8.70 3.87
C ILE A 21 8.08 -7.84 4.98
N LEU A 22 8.87 -7.51 6.00
CA LEU A 22 8.43 -6.66 7.12
C LEU A 22 7.99 -5.28 6.63
N GLU A 23 8.69 -4.70 5.64
CA GLU A 23 8.30 -3.43 5.01
C GLU A 23 7.07 -3.55 4.10
N ALA A 24 6.84 -4.71 3.50
CA ALA A 24 5.67 -4.96 2.66
C ALA A 24 4.38 -5.12 3.48
N ILE A 25 4.45 -5.60 4.73
CA ILE A 25 3.28 -5.85 5.58
C ILE A 25 2.41 -4.58 5.78
N PRO A 26 2.96 -3.42 6.18
CA PRO A 26 2.18 -2.19 6.31
C PRO A 26 1.47 -1.78 5.01
N ILE A 27 2.15 -1.89 3.87
CA ILE A 27 1.60 -1.56 2.55
C ILE A 27 0.44 -2.52 2.23
N ALA A 28 0.63 -3.82 2.47
CA ALA A 28 -0.39 -4.84 2.25
C ALA A 28 -1.63 -4.59 3.12
N LYS A 29 -1.45 -4.20 4.38
CA LYS A 29 -2.57 -3.82 5.28
C LYS A 29 -3.34 -2.62 4.75
N LEU A 30 -2.63 -1.60 4.26
CA LEU A 30 -3.24 -0.40 3.71
C LEU A 30 -4.05 -0.70 2.44
N VAL A 31 -3.44 -1.44 1.50
CA VAL A 31 -4.11 -1.89 0.27
C VAL A 31 -5.32 -2.76 0.60
N GLY A 32 -5.16 -3.73 1.50
CA GLY A 32 -6.23 -4.61 1.95
C GLY A 32 -7.40 -3.84 2.56
N GLY A 33 -7.12 -2.81 3.38
CA GLY A 33 -8.14 -1.94 3.95
C GLY A 33 -8.93 -1.16 2.89
N ILE A 34 -8.24 -0.54 1.93
CA ILE A 34 -8.89 0.18 0.82
C ILE A 34 -9.76 -0.77 -0.02
N VAL A 35 -9.24 -1.95 -0.37
CA VAL A 35 -9.98 -2.94 -1.15
C VAL A 35 -11.20 -3.41 -0.37
N ALA A 36 -11.08 -3.70 0.92
CA ALA A 36 -12.20 -4.11 1.76
C ALA A 36 -13.32 -3.06 1.78
N VAL A 37 -12.97 -1.77 1.89
CA VAL A 37 -13.96 -0.68 1.84
C VAL A 37 -14.59 -0.56 0.45
N ALA A 38 -13.79 -0.62 -0.62
CA ALA A 38 -14.28 -0.53 -1.99
C ALA A 38 -15.17 -1.71 -2.39
N LEU A 39 -14.96 -2.89 -1.81
CA LEU A 39 -15.79 -4.07 -2.07
C LEU A 39 -17.23 -3.88 -1.62
N VAL A 40 -17.52 -3.03 -0.64
CA VAL A 40 -18.89 -2.79 -0.15
C VAL A 40 -19.84 -2.28 -1.26
N PRO A 41 -19.54 -1.15 -1.95
CA PRO A 41 -20.40 -0.67 -3.03
C PRO A 41 -20.42 -1.63 -4.23
N PHE A 42 -19.32 -2.32 -4.55
CA PHE A 42 -19.33 -3.34 -5.62
C PHE A 42 -20.19 -4.55 -5.28
N ALA A 43 -20.13 -5.05 -4.04
CA ALA A 43 -20.96 -6.15 -3.57
C ALA A 43 -22.45 -5.73 -3.60
N MET A 44 -22.78 -4.52 -3.15
CA MET A 44 -24.14 -4.00 -3.26
C MET A 44 -24.60 -3.89 -4.72
N ALA A 45 -23.78 -3.40 -5.64
CA ALA A 45 -24.11 -3.36 -7.07
C ALA A 45 -24.38 -4.77 -7.63
N PHE A 46 -23.59 -5.75 -7.21
CA PHE A 46 -23.72 -7.15 -7.62
C PHE A 46 -24.98 -7.82 -7.06
N LEU A 47 -25.43 -7.45 -5.85
CA LEU A 47 -26.61 -8.02 -5.20
C LEU A 47 -27.91 -7.34 -5.66
N LEU A 48 -27.87 -6.04 -5.97
CA LEU A 48 -29.03 -5.20 -6.30
C LEU A 48 -29.32 -5.11 -7.82
N ARG A 49 -29.00 -6.16 -8.59
CA ARG A 49 -29.06 -6.23 -10.07
C ARG A 49 -30.40 -5.84 -10.72
N GLY A 50 -31.45 -5.60 -9.95
CA GLY A 50 -32.76 -5.17 -10.45
C GLY A 50 -32.77 -3.77 -11.09
N SER A 51 -31.76 -2.92 -10.84
CA SER A 51 -31.65 -1.60 -11.45
C SER A 51 -30.26 -1.35 -12.06
N VAL A 52 -30.23 -1.13 -13.37
CA VAL A 52 -29.00 -0.82 -14.14
C VAL A 52 -28.39 0.49 -13.65
N LEU A 53 -29.21 1.53 -13.46
CA LEU A 53 -28.75 2.85 -13.02
C LEU A 53 -28.14 2.77 -11.61
N LEU A 54 -28.82 2.11 -10.67
CA LEU A 54 -28.33 1.98 -9.30
C LEU A 54 -27.02 1.17 -9.26
N SER A 55 -26.97 0.06 -9.98
CA SER A 55 -25.76 -0.79 -10.06
C SER A 55 -24.57 -0.01 -10.66
N ALA A 56 -24.82 0.80 -11.68
CA ALA A 56 -23.81 1.66 -12.28
C ALA A 56 -23.30 2.73 -11.29
N LEU A 57 -24.20 3.43 -10.59
CA LEU A 57 -23.83 4.43 -9.59
C LEU A 57 -22.98 3.84 -8.47
N LEU A 58 -23.39 2.69 -7.92
CA LEU A 58 -22.62 2.00 -6.88
C LEU A 58 -21.24 1.56 -7.40
N SER A 59 -21.15 1.09 -8.64
CA SER A 59 -19.87 0.73 -9.26
C SER A 59 -18.94 1.94 -9.39
N VAL A 60 -19.47 3.11 -9.78
CA VAL A 60 -18.71 4.36 -9.85
C VAL A 60 -18.20 4.77 -8.46
N VAL A 61 -19.02 4.63 -7.42
CA VAL A 61 -18.60 4.89 -6.03
C VAL A 61 -17.46 3.95 -5.63
N GLY A 62 -17.55 2.65 -5.93
CA GLY A 62 -16.47 1.70 -5.67
C GLY A 62 -15.17 2.04 -6.40
N GLN A 63 -15.27 2.44 -7.68
CA GLN A 63 -14.12 2.90 -8.46
C GLN A 63 -13.50 4.18 -7.89
N PHE A 64 -14.31 5.12 -7.43
CA PHE A 64 -13.83 6.34 -6.79
C PHE A 64 -13.03 6.03 -5.51
N VAL A 65 -13.53 5.12 -4.67
CA VAL A 65 -12.80 4.68 -3.46
C VAL A 65 -11.48 4.03 -3.83
N LEU A 66 -11.44 3.16 -4.85
CA LEU A 66 -10.19 2.57 -5.32
C LEU A 66 -9.21 3.62 -5.85
N ALA A 67 -9.69 4.60 -6.63
CA ALA A 67 -8.86 5.66 -7.18
C ALA A 67 -8.22 6.52 -6.08
N VAL A 68 -9.03 7.03 -5.15
CA VAL A 68 -8.53 7.81 -4.01
C VAL A 68 -7.61 6.97 -3.13
N GLY A 69 -8.01 5.74 -2.82
CA GLY A 69 -7.21 4.84 -2.00
C GLY A 69 -5.86 4.50 -2.63
N SER A 70 -5.79 4.34 -3.95
CA SER A 70 -4.52 4.14 -4.66
C SER A 70 -3.56 5.33 -4.52
N GLY A 71 -4.09 6.55 -4.56
CA GLY A 71 -3.31 7.77 -4.29
C GLY A 71 -2.78 7.79 -2.86
N VAL A 72 -3.59 7.41 -1.87
CA VAL A 72 -3.16 7.31 -0.47
C VAL A 72 -2.04 6.27 -0.30
N VAL A 73 -2.18 5.10 -0.93
CA VAL A 73 -1.15 4.05 -0.93
C VAL A 73 0.16 4.57 -1.52
N LEU A 74 0.10 5.28 -2.65
CA LEU A 74 1.29 5.83 -3.28
C LEU A 74 2.00 6.85 -2.38
N ILE A 75 1.26 7.76 -1.75
CA ILE A 75 1.82 8.74 -0.81
C ILE A 75 2.50 8.02 0.36
N TYR A 76 1.87 6.99 0.92
CA TYR A 76 2.44 6.19 2.00
C TYR A 76 3.77 5.55 1.60
N VAL A 77 3.83 4.93 0.41
CA VAL A 77 5.04 4.31 -0.13
C VAL A 77 6.16 5.33 -0.30
N ILE A 78 5.87 6.51 -0.86
CA ILE A 78 6.85 7.58 -1.04
C ILE A 78 7.43 8.02 0.32
N VAL A 79 6.57 8.28 1.30
CA VAL A 79 7.01 8.69 2.64
C VAL A 79 7.86 7.59 3.28
N ARG A 80 7.47 6.32 3.13
CA ARG A 80 8.25 5.20 3.69
C ARG A 80 9.61 5.06 3.01
N ALA A 81 9.68 5.20 1.69
CA ALA A 81 10.94 5.18 0.95
C ALA A 81 11.89 6.30 1.40
N LEU A 82 11.36 7.51 1.62
CA LEU A 82 12.14 8.63 2.16
C LEU A 82 12.62 8.37 3.60
N GLN A 83 11.80 7.75 4.45
CA GLN A 83 12.20 7.40 5.81
C GLN A 83 13.35 6.39 5.81
N LEU A 84 13.28 5.36 4.97
CA LEU A 84 14.35 4.38 4.83
C LEU A 84 15.66 5.05 4.36
N ALA A 85 15.58 5.91 3.33
CA ALA A 85 16.74 6.64 2.83
C ALA A 85 17.33 7.66 3.83
N ASN A 86 16.49 8.35 4.60
CA ASN A 86 16.94 9.37 5.55
C ASN A 86 17.40 8.78 6.89
N GLY A 87 16.81 7.68 7.35
CA GLY A 87 17.29 6.95 8.53
C GLY A 87 18.74 6.50 8.35
N GLN A 88 19.10 6.16 7.12
CA GLN A 88 20.47 5.90 6.69
C GLN A 88 21.42 7.07 6.88
N TYR A 89 20.99 8.27 6.51
CA TYR A 89 21.81 9.48 6.59
C TYR A 89 22.11 9.91 8.04
N ALA A 90 21.30 9.47 9.01
CA ALA A 90 21.52 9.74 10.42
C ALA A 90 22.49 8.76 11.11
N ASP A 91 22.63 7.52 10.61
CA ASP A 91 23.55 6.50 11.15
C ASP A 91 25.01 6.71 10.65
N ASP A 92 25.19 7.53 9.60
CA ASP A 92 26.47 7.84 8.96
C ASP A 92 27.28 9.00 9.58
N ARG A 93 26.71 9.72 10.56
CA ARG A 93 27.37 10.87 11.23
C ARG A 93 27.80 10.52 12.65
#